data_AF-A0A8K0GJH5-F1
#
_entry.id   AF-A0A8K0GJH5-F1
#
_cell.length_a   1.000
_cell.length_b   1.000
_cell.length_c   1.000
_cell.angle_alpha   90.00
_cell.angle_beta   90.00
_cell.angle_gamma   90.00
#
_symmetry.space_group_name_H-M   'P 1'
#
loop_
_entity.id
_entity.type
_entity.pdbx_description
1 polymer ?
#
loop_
_entity_poly.entity_id
_entity_poly.type
_entity_poly.pdbx_seq_one_letter_code
_entity_poly.pdbx_strand_id
1 'polypeptide(L)'
;MNEEVDIKTSEERPIWPPPESANVNSIPPPPHINMTMPTTPQGAPINTNPFPEYDLPPELTQQGWRKFWSKRENRPYFWNKLTGESLWEMPLIKPQFDPITDPLGICHPPGPPVGVPLVTSPLLVAKRRPSEEIGGPQIKKFVLAGPWDLDIPTNVIILERPPCNYMHSHPEIEAYRCSLLAKLRQCYQELCHSRESIDAPKDSFNRWLMERKVIDTGIDPLLPSNCYPEISLSMYKEIMNDIPIKLVRPKFTGDARKQLSRYAEAAKKIMESRNAEAESRKVVKWNVDETFQWLRRTVGATYDDFQDRLAHLKSQCQPHLTETVRPSVEGICSKIYNLSSEYAKKVREKTLLILKDQNIEMPPPLNMSSTRKVWCYPVQFLPFPCPRLPVVEYIPDRDQALLRFQGDTLAINSTHLQKLEHLYRHSCFDDRKFDLFIARVWVMLKRYATFLGVNPSLNTSNADCQDTQASLPVTVFECLQKNFGVCFECFASPLNCYFKQYCSAFADCDSYFGSRG
;
A
#
# COMPACT_ATOMS: atom_id res chain seq x y z
N MET A 1 48.23 34.24 28.26
CA MET A 1 47.30 34.19 27.10
C MET A 1 47.66 32.96 26.31
N ASN A 2 46.79 31.95 26.39
CA ASN A 2 46.63 30.77 25.53
C ASN A 2 46.05 29.65 26.42
N GLU A 3 44.72 29.63 26.53
CA GLU A 3 43.98 28.43 26.93
C GLU A 3 43.64 27.66 25.65
N GLU A 4 44.07 26.40 25.60
CA GLU A 4 43.72 25.44 24.57
C GLU A 4 42.26 25.02 24.72
N VAL A 5 41.51 25.10 23.62
CA VAL A 5 40.12 24.66 23.52
C VAL A 5 40.09 23.20 23.11
N ASP A 6 39.57 22.36 24.01
CA ASP A 6 39.33 20.93 23.80
C ASP A 6 38.17 20.72 22.81
N ILE A 7 38.48 20.19 21.62
CA ILE A 7 37.48 19.86 20.59
C ILE A 7 36.93 18.46 20.87
N LYS A 8 35.69 18.38 21.36
CA LYS A 8 34.95 17.12 21.45
C LYS A 8 34.65 16.59 20.04
N THR A 9 35.14 15.39 19.76
CA THR A 9 34.85 14.57 18.59
C THR A 9 33.37 14.23 18.51
N SER A 10 32.83 14.31 17.29
CA SER A 10 31.46 13.99 16.91
C SER A 10 31.13 12.51 17.17
N GLU A 11 30.01 12.25 17.84
CA GLU A 11 29.40 10.92 17.95
C GLU A 11 29.12 10.33 16.56
N GLU A 12 29.74 9.19 16.26
CA GLU A 12 29.44 8.37 15.07
C GLU A 12 28.00 7.85 15.16
N ARG A 13 27.13 8.32 14.25
CA ARG A 13 25.81 7.72 14.04
C ARG A 13 25.93 6.51 13.12
N PRO A 14 25.23 5.40 13.40
CA PRO A 14 25.38 4.17 12.63
C PRO A 14 24.84 4.34 11.20
N ILE A 15 25.66 3.92 10.23
CA ILE A 15 25.33 3.85 8.80
C ILE A 15 24.35 2.68 8.58
N TRP A 16 23.26 2.95 7.87
CA TRP A 16 22.32 1.94 7.39
C TRP A 16 22.31 1.92 5.85
N PRO A 17 22.30 0.73 5.21
CA PRO A 17 22.37 -0.62 5.78
C PRO A 17 23.80 -1.02 6.21
N PRO A 18 23.96 -2.01 7.10
CA PRO A 18 25.28 -2.51 7.47
C PRO A 18 26.00 -3.15 6.26
N PRO A 19 27.33 -2.98 6.12
CA PRO A 19 28.10 -3.68 5.10
C PRO A 19 28.13 -5.19 5.38
N GLU A 20 27.87 -6.01 4.36
CA GLU A 20 28.01 -7.46 4.43
C GLU A 20 29.49 -7.82 4.66
N SER A 21 29.83 -8.25 5.87
CA SER A 21 31.10 -8.90 6.16
C SER A 21 30.98 -10.38 5.82
N ALA A 22 31.54 -10.76 4.68
CA ALA A 22 31.78 -12.14 4.32
C ALA A 22 32.71 -12.79 5.36
N ASN A 23 32.20 -13.78 6.09
CA ASN A 23 33.05 -14.76 6.76
C ASN A 23 32.39 -16.14 6.64
N VAL A 24 32.89 -16.90 5.67
CA VAL A 24 32.54 -18.29 5.41
C VAL A 24 33.24 -19.13 6.48
N ASN A 25 32.48 -19.67 7.43
CA ASN A 25 32.91 -20.84 8.20
C ASN A 25 31.79 -21.87 8.22
N SER A 26 32.15 -23.03 7.69
CA SER A 26 31.38 -24.22 7.38
C SER A 26 30.78 -24.92 8.60
N ILE A 27 29.48 -25.21 8.52
CA ILE A 27 28.77 -26.16 9.40
C ILE A 27 28.52 -27.45 8.59
N PRO A 28 28.82 -28.65 9.13
CA PRO A 28 28.69 -29.91 8.40
C PRO A 28 27.23 -30.38 8.31
N PRO A 29 26.82 -31.07 7.22
CA PRO A 29 25.45 -31.56 7.05
C PRO A 29 25.21 -32.90 7.79
N PRO A 30 23.95 -33.22 8.14
CA PRO A 30 23.58 -34.51 8.73
C PRO A 30 23.52 -35.62 7.66
N PRO A 31 23.61 -36.91 8.03
CA PRO A 31 23.89 -38.00 7.10
C PRO A 31 22.67 -38.41 6.26
N HIS A 32 22.94 -38.71 4.99
CA HIS A 32 22.01 -39.25 4.00
C HIS A 32 21.71 -40.73 4.27
N ILE A 33 20.43 -41.10 4.30
CA ILE A 33 19.96 -42.49 4.20
C ILE A 33 19.68 -42.77 2.72
N ASN A 34 20.39 -43.77 2.19
CA ASN A 34 20.23 -44.31 0.84
C ASN A 34 18.90 -45.08 0.72
N MET A 35 18.06 -44.73 -0.26
CA MET A 35 17.18 -45.71 -0.90
C MET A 35 17.33 -45.64 -2.42
N THR A 36 17.59 -46.83 -2.95
CA THR A 36 17.89 -47.19 -4.33
C THR A 36 16.69 -47.00 -5.28
N MET A 37 16.95 -46.40 -6.44
CA MET A 37 16.04 -46.34 -7.58
C MET A 37 16.19 -47.59 -8.46
N PRO A 38 15.11 -48.33 -8.78
CA PRO A 38 15.12 -49.29 -9.88
C PRO A 38 14.73 -48.61 -11.19
N THR A 39 15.55 -48.83 -12.21
CA THR A 39 15.30 -48.52 -13.63
C THR A 39 14.32 -49.52 -14.24
N THR A 40 13.44 -49.08 -15.15
CA THR A 40 12.78 -49.95 -16.15
C THR A 40 12.35 -49.16 -17.40
N PRO A 41 12.15 -49.85 -18.56
CA PRO A 41 12.41 -49.33 -19.90
C PRO A 41 11.16 -48.86 -20.67
N GLN A 42 11.43 -48.19 -21.79
CA GLN A 42 10.47 -47.64 -22.77
C GLN A 42 9.46 -48.69 -23.30
N GLY A 43 8.18 -48.28 -23.38
CA GLY A 43 7.10 -48.93 -24.12
C GLY A 43 5.88 -48.01 -24.26
N ALA A 44 5.25 -47.98 -25.43
CA ALA A 44 4.15 -47.08 -25.83
C ALA A 44 2.83 -47.32 -25.07
N PRO A 45 1.85 -46.37 -25.08
CA PRO A 45 0.85 -46.24 -24.03
C PRO A 45 -0.34 -47.17 -24.22
N ILE A 46 -0.71 -47.90 -23.16
CA ILE A 46 -2.00 -48.57 -23.02
C ILE A 46 -2.81 -47.81 -21.97
N ASN A 47 -4.03 -47.46 -22.36
CA ASN A 47 -4.99 -46.67 -21.62
C ASN A 47 -5.65 -47.51 -20.50
N THR A 48 -5.29 -47.27 -19.25
CA THR A 48 -6.01 -47.81 -18.08
C THR A 48 -6.11 -46.74 -16.98
N ASN A 49 -7.31 -46.16 -16.85
CA ASN A 49 -7.71 -45.30 -15.73
C ASN A 49 -7.66 -46.11 -14.41
N PRO A 50 -6.97 -45.64 -13.35
CA PRO A 50 -7.01 -46.28 -12.03
C PRO A 50 -7.75 -45.40 -11.02
N PHE A 51 -9.02 -45.04 -11.29
CA PHE A 51 -9.88 -44.40 -10.29
C PHE A 51 -11.23 -45.12 -10.24
N PRO A 52 -11.65 -45.64 -9.06
CA PRO A 52 -12.98 -46.19 -8.89
C PRO A 52 -14.01 -45.09 -9.15
N GLU A 53 -14.92 -45.37 -10.06
CA GLU A 53 -16.05 -44.51 -10.41
C GLU A 53 -16.99 -44.45 -9.20
N TYR A 54 -16.84 -43.43 -8.35
CA TYR A 54 -17.82 -43.15 -7.29
C TYR A 54 -19.08 -42.58 -7.94
N ASP A 55 -20.07 -43.44 -8.17
CA ASP A 55 -21.43 -43.04 -8.50
C ASP A 55 -22.02 -42.18 -7.37
N LEU A 56 -22.74 -41.11 -7.74
CA LEU A 56 -23.46 -40.26 -6.80
C LEU A 56 -24.58 -41.08 -6.12
N PRO A 57 -24.82 -40.90 -4.80
CA PRO A 57 -25.97 -41.50 -4.13
C PRO A 57 -27.29 -41.25 -4.89
N PRO A 58 -28.19 -42.25 -4.98
CA PRO A 58 -29.47 -42.12 -5.68
C PRO A 58 -30.28 -40.91 -5.24
N GLU A 59 -30.22 -40.53 -3.96
CA GLU A 59 -30.92 -39.41 -3.35
C GLU A 59 -30.46 -38.07 -3.93
N LEU A 60 -29.16 -37.89 -4.14
CA LEU A 60 -28.59 -36.68 -4.75
C LEU A 60 -28.91 -36.61 -6.25
N THR A 61 -28.92 -37.75 -6.93
CA THR A 61 -29.32 -37.84 -8.33
C THR A 61 -30.80 -37.47 -8.53
N GLN A 62 -31.68 -37.89 -7.60
CA GLN A 62 -33.09 -37.50 -7.57
C GLN A 62 -33.27 -36.00 -7.28
N GLN A 63 -32.43 -35.42 -6.42
CA GLN A 63 -32.39 -33.97 -6.16
C GLN A 63 -31.75 -33.15 -7.29
N GLY A 64 -31.38 -33.78 -8.41
CA GLY A 64 -30.90 -33.11 -9.60
C GLY A 64 -29.38 -32.91 -9.69
N TRP A 65 -28.60 -33.43 -8.75
CA TRP A 65 -27.15 -33.33 -8.76
C TRP A 65 -26.50 -34.31 -9.75
N ARG A 66 -25.46 -33.83 -10.44
CA ARG A 66 -24.62 -34.61 -11.36
C ARG A 66 -23.16 -34.24 -11.17
N LYS A 67 -22.25 -35.20 -11.38
CA LYS A 67 -20.80 -34.99 -11.28
C LYS A 67 -20.21 -34.75 -12.67
N PHE A 68 -19.32 -33.78 -12.77
CA PHE A 68 -18.61 -33.40 -13.99
C PHE A 68 -17.12 -33.23 -13.72
N TRP A 69 -16.28 -33.31 -14.76
CA TRP A 69 -14.85 -33.03 -14.66
C TRP A 69 -14.53 -31.62 -15.19
N SER A 70 -13.86 -30.79 -14.39
CA SER A 70 -13.36 -29.49 -14.86
C SER A 70 -11.98 -29.67 -15.50
N LYS A 71 -11.88 -29.44 -16.82
CA LYS A 71 -10.58 -29.41 -17.52
C LYS A 71 -9.68 -28.25 -17.07
N ARG A 72 -10.27 -27.14 -16.61
CA ARG A 72 -9.53 -25.95 -16.14
C ARG A 72 -8.89 -26.18 -14.77
N GLU A 73 -9.66 -26.75 -13.85
CA GLU A 73 -9.25 -26.92 -12.44
C GLU A 73 -8.66 -28.32 -12.16
N ASN A 74 -8.63 -29.19 -13.18
CA ASN A 74 -8.17 -30.58 -13.12
C ASN A 74 -8.76 -31.39 -11.94
N ARG A 75 -10.04 -31.15 -11.62
CA ARG A 75 -10.77 -31.82 -10.52
C ARG A 75 -12.26 -31.97 -10.81
N PRO A 76 -12.98 -32.91 -10.17
CA PRO A 76 -14.41 -33.06 -10.34
C PRO A 76 -15.19 -31.94 -9.63
N TYR A 77 -16.39 -31.64 -10.12
CA TYR A 77 -17.37 -30.75 -9.50
C TYR A 77 -18.78 -31.30 -9.66
N PHE A 78 -19.70 -30.85 -8.81
CA PHE A 78 -21.10 -31.26 -8.78
C PHE A 78 -21.97 -30.12 -9.25
N TRP A 79 -22.88 -30.38 -10.17
CA TRP A 79 -23.82 -29.38 -10.69
C TRP A 79 -25.25 -29.87 -10.51
N ASN A 80 -26.11 -29.01 -9.97
CA ASN A 80 -27.52 -29.29 -9.81
C ASN A 80 -28.31 -28.75 -11.00
N LYS A 81 -28.94 -29.64 -11.76
CA LYS A 81 -29.74 -29.25 -12.93
C LYS A 81 -31.02 -28.47 -12.60
N LEU A 82 -31.52 -28.59 -11.37
CA LEU A 82 -32.77 -27.97 -10.92
C LEU A 82 -32.53 -26.57 -10.34
N THR A 83 -31.42 -26.36 -9.63
CA THR A 83 -31.10 -25.06 -9.00
C THR A 83 -30.07 -24.25 -9.79
N GLY A 84 -29.34 -24.87 -10.72
CA GLY A 84 -28.25 -24.23 -11.47
C GLY A 84 -26.94 -24.06 -10.68
N GLU A 85 -26.89 -24.56 -9.44
CA GLU A 85 -25.74 -24.42 -8.53
C GLU A 85 -24.61 -25.38 -8.89
N SER A 86 -23.35 -24.95 -8.71
CA SER A 86 -22.16 -25.78 -8.85
C SER A 86 -21.30 -25.77 -7.60
N LEU A 87 -20.95 -26.94 -7.08
CA LEU A 87 -20.10 -27.13 -5.90
C LEU A 87 -18.86 -27.94 -6.25
N TRP A 88 -17.74 -27.63 -5.61
CA TRP A 88 -16.50 -28.41 -5.76
C TRP A 88 -16.44 -29.62 -4.82
N GLU A 89 -17.30 -29.64 -3.80
CA GLU A 89 -17.42 -30.70 -2.80
C GLU A 89 -18.79 -31.39 -2.92
N MET A 90 -18.88 -32.63 -2.42
CA MET A 90 -20.11 -33.41 -2.52
C MET A 90 -21.23 -32.75 -1.70
N PRO A 91 -22.42 -32.50 -2.29
CA PRO A 91 -23.53 -31.90 -1.57
C PRO A 91 -23.95 -32.77 -0.38
N LEU A 92 -24.08 -32.17 0.80
CA LEU A 92 -24.54 -32.87 2.01
C LEU A 92 -26.05 -33.08 1.95
N ILE A 93 -26.50 -34.33 2.12
CA ILE A 93 -27.91 -34.64 2.32
C ILE A 93 -28.31 -34.07 3.69
N LYS A 94 -29.04 -32.95 3.70
CA LYS A 94 -29.65 -32.45 4.94
C LYS A 94 -30.72 -33.47 5.37
N PRO A 95 -30.69 -34.02 6.59
CA PRO A 95 -31.78 -34.86 7.07
C PRO A 95 -33.08 -34.05 7.07
N GLN A 96 -34.14 -34.63 6.52
CA GLN A 96 -35.49 -34.07 6.55
C GLN A 96 -35.89 -33.81 8.01
N PHE A 97 -36.28 -32.56 8.29
CA PHE A 97 -36.82 -32.12 9.57
C PHE A 97 -38.16 -32.83 9.81
N ASP A 98 -38.26 -33.60 10.89
CA ASP A 98 -39.50 -34.20 11.40
C ASP A 98 -40.32 -33.10 12.12
N PRO A 99 -41.57 -32.80 11.71
CA PRO A 99 -42.41 -31.74 12.29
C PRO A 99 -42.89 -31.97 13.73
N ILE A 100 -42.41 -32.98 14.45
CA ILE A 100 -42.89 -33.33 15.80
C ILE A 100 -41.99 -32.83 16.94
N THR A 101 -40.82 -32.25 16.66
CA THR A 101 -39.88 -31.83 17.74
C THR A 101 -39.40 -30.37 17.69
N ASP A 102 -40.26 -29.43 17.31
CA ASP A 102 -40.00 -27.99 17.47
C ASP A 102 -40.79 -27.39 18.65
N PRO A 103 -40.14 -27.05 19.79
CA PRO A 103 -40.81 -26.40 20.92
C PRO A 103 -40.93 -24.88 20.79
N LEU A 104 -40.51 -24.23 19.69
CA LEU A 104 -40.48 -22.76 19.57
C LEU A 104 -40.96 -22.24 18.21
N GLY A 105 -42.10 -22.74 17.74
CA GLY A 105 -42.74 -22.39 16.47
C GLY A 105 -42.91 -20.88 16.22
N ILE A 106 -41.99 -20.31 15.43
CA ILE A 106 -42.09 -18.93 14.92
C ILE A 106 -41.88 -18.98 13.42
N CYS A 107 -42.99 -19.10 12.68
CA CYS A 107 -43.11 -18.62 11.29
C CYS A 107 -44.56 -18.75 10.82
N HIS A 108 -45.44 -17.79 11.15
CA HIS A 108 -46.65 -17.51 10.34
C HIS A 108 -46.92 -15.98 10.27
N PRO A 109 -47.50 -15.47 9.16
CA PRO A 109 -47.65 -14.05 8.81
C PRO A 109 -48.87 -13.35 9.48
N PRO A 110 -49.06 -12.01 9.35
CA PRO A 110 -49.76 -11.19 10.35
C PRO A 110 -51.29 -11.03 10.13
N GLY A 111 -52.02 -10.83 11.23
CA GLY A 111 -53.43 -10.43 11.28
C GLY A 111 -53.72 -9.39 12.38
N PRO A 112 -54.86 -8.65 12.34
CA PRO A 112 -55.08 -7.33 12.96
C PRO A 112 -55.55 -7.34 14.44
N PRO A 113 -55.66 -6.18 15.14
CA PRO A 113 -55.48 -6.07 16.58
C PRO A 113 -56.78 -5.99 17.40
N VAL A 114 -56.81 -6.52 18.63
CA VAL A 114 -57.85 -6.23 19.64
C VAL A 114 -57.32 -6.33 21.09
N GLY A 115 -57.54 -5.28 21.88
CA GLY A 115 -58.07 -5.35 23.27
C GLY A 115 -57.13 -5.61 24.45
N VAL A 116 -56.95 -4.58 25.30
CA VAL A 116 -56.41 -4.62 26.69
C VAL A 116 -57.45 -5.27 27.65
N PRO A 117 -57.09 -5.78 28.85
CA PRO A 117 -57.12 -4.90 30.05
C PRO A 117 -56.09 -5.18 31.19
N LEU A 118 -55.99 -4.15 32.04
CA LEU A 118 -55.21 -3.93 33.28
C LEU A 118 -55.55 -4.88 34.45
N VAL A 119 -54.57 -5.23 35.31
CA VAL A 119 -54.77 -5.45 36.78
C VAL A 119 -53.51 -5.06 37.57
N THR A 120 -53.73 -4.58 38.80
CA THR A 120 -52.89 -3.76 39.70
C THR A 120 -52.29 -4.51 40.92
N SER A 121 -51.04 -4.16 41.29
CA SER A 121 -50.43 -4.05 42.67
C SER A 121 -50.24 -5.32 43.56
N PRO A 122 -49.43 -5.33 44.67
CA PRO A 122 -48.54 -4.31 45.27
C PRO A 122 -47.10 -4.77 45.70
N LEU A 123 -46.37 -3.80 46.26
CA LEU A 123 -45.01 -3.71 46.80
C LEU A 123 -44.54 -4.77 47.83
N LEU A 124 -43.23 -5.08 47.82
CA LEU A 124 -42.43 -5.39 49.02
C LEU A 124 -41.01 -4.77 48.93
N VAL A 125 -40.59 -4.20 50.05
CA VAL A 125 -39.33 -3.46 50.29
C VAL A 125 -38.31 -4.37 50.98
N ALA A 126 -37.06 -4.47 50.48
CA ALA A 126 -35.87 -4.71 51.31
C ALA A 126 -34.50 -4.54 50.58
N LYS A 127 -33.73 -3.56 51.08
CA LYS A 127 -32.26 -3.51 51.30
C LYS A 127 -31.24 -3.69 50.15
N ARG A 128 -30.66 -2.54 49.81
CA ARG A 128 -29.32 -2.20 49.26
C ARG A 128 -28.19 -3.25 49.38
N ARG A 129 -27.58 -3.60 48.23
CA ARG A 129 -26.12 -3.79 47.99
C ARG A 129 -25.81 -3.36 46.54
N PRO A 130 -24.67 -2.71 46.22
CA PRO A 130 -24.35 -2.31 44.85
C PRO A 130 -23.58 -3.43 44.14
N SER A 131 -24.23 -4.04 43.16
CA SER A 131 -23.60 -4.83 42.10
C SER A 131 -24.25 -4.37 40.79
N GLU A 132 -23.48 -3.75 39.92
CA GLU A 132 -23.92 -3.39 38.57
C GLU A 132 -23.99 -4.66 37.70
N GLU A 133 -25.18 -5.26 37.61
CA GLU A 133 -25.63 -5.94 36.40
C GLU A 133 -27.14 -5.70 36.29
N ILE A 134 -27.51 -4.65 35.54
CA ILE A 134 -28.87 -4.48 35.03
C ILE A 134 -28.79 -4.76 33.54
N GLY A 135 -29.35 -5.90 33.15
CA GLY A 135 -29.67 -6.22 31.76
C GLY A 135 -30.59 -5.14 31.18
N GLY A 136 -30.00 -4.17 30.50
CA GLY A 136 -30.68 -3.39 29.47
C GLY A 136 -30.99 -4.29 28.28
N PRO A 137 -31.88 -3.87 27.36
CA PRO A 137 -32.09 -4.59 26.11
C PRO A 137 -30.73 -4.78 25.46
N GLN A 138 -30.38 -6.04 25.15
CA GLN A 138 -29.16 -6.39 24.43
C GLN A 138 -29.11 -5.51 23.18
N ILE A 139 -28.30 -4.45 23.21
CA ILE A 139 -28.04 -3.63 22.05
C ILE A 139 -27.42 -4.61 21.06
N LYS A 140 -28.18 -5.01 20.04
CA LYS A 140 -27.65 -5.83 18.96
C LYS A 140 -26.40 -5.12 18.48
N LYS A 141 -25.24 -5.74 18.73
CA LYS A 141 -23.94 -5.18 18.35
C LYS A 141 -24.01 -4.93 16.85
N PHE A 142 -23.94 -3.66 16.45
CA PHE A 142 -23.97 -3.29 15.04
C PHE A 142 -22.62 -3.70 14.44
N VAL A 143 -22.63 -4.81 13.70
CA VAL A 143 -21.46 -5.28 12.94
C VAL A 143 -21.55 -4.68 11.54
N LEU A 144 -20.59 -3.84 11.18
CA LEU A 144 -20.52 -3.28 9.83
C LEU A 144 -20.06 -4.35 8.86
N ALA A 145 -20.93 -4.76 7.94
CA ALA A 145 -20.58 -5.71 6.89
C ALA A 145 -19.58 -5.09 5.90
N GLY A 146 -18.60 -5.89 5.46
CA GLY A 146 -17.61 -5.50 4.46
C GLY A 146 -16.40 -6.44 4.44
N PRO A 147 -15.42 -6.18 3.56
CA PRO A 147 -14.16 -6.93 3.52
C PRO A 147 -13.19 -6.52 4.64
N TRP A 148 -13.70 -6.40 5.87
CA TRP A 148 -12.99 -6.00 7.08
C TRP A 148 -13.68 -6.57 8.32
N ASP A 149 -12.93 -6.68 9.41
CA ASP A 149 -13.48 -6.97 10.73
C ASP A 149 -12.93 -5.97 11.75
N LEU A 150 -13.71 -4.92 11.97
CA LEU A 150 -13.37 -3.79 12.85
C LEU A 150 -13.67 -4.09 14.33
N ASP A 151 -14.31 -5.22 14.62
CA ASP A 151 -14.71 -5.59 15.97
C ASP A 151 -13.59 -6.23 16.77
N ILE A 152 -12.64 -6.87 16.09
CA ILE A 152 -11.49 -7.52 16.69
C ILE A 152 -10.68 -6.51 17.52
N PRO A 153 -10.53 -6.73 18.85
CA PRO A 153 -9.74 -5.85 19.70
C PRO A 153 -8.25 -6.04 19.47
N THR A 154 -7.46 -5.02 19.83
CA THR A 154 -6.00 -5.11 19.77
C THR A 154 -5.45 -5.98 20.89
N ASN A 155 -4.41 -6.75 20.58
CA ASN A 155 -3.51 -7.40 21.54
C ASN A 155 -2.10 -6.76 21.53
N VAL A 156 -1.93 -5.64 20.81
CA VAL A 156 -0.65 -4.94 20.73
C VAL A 156 -0.47 -4.05 21.95
N ILE A 157 0.62 -4.27 22.67
CA ILE A 157 1.03 -3.48 23.83
C ILE A 157 2.17 -2.56 23.42
N ILE A 158 2.04 -1.27 23.75
CA ILE A 158 3.07 -0.25 23.56
C ILE A 158 3.48 0.33 24.91
N LEU A 159 4.65 0.97 24.94
CA LEU A 159 4.92 1.96 25.97
C LEU A 159 4.10 3.21 25.68
N GLU A 160 3.48 3.77 26.70
CA GLU A 160 2.70 5.00 26.56
C GLU A 160 3.56 6.13 25.99
N ARG A 161 3.11 6.69 24.86
CA ARG A 161 3.87 7.64 24.05
C ARG A 161 3.41 9.07 24.35
N PRO A 162 4.30 10.08 24.30
CA PRO A 162 3.86 11.46 24.27
C PRO A 162 3.04 11.75 23.00
N PRO A 163 2.13 12.74 23.03
CA PRO A 163 1.44 13.18 21.84
C PRO A 163 2.42 13.67 20.77
N CYS A 164 2.08 13.43 19.50
CA CYS A 164 2.90 13.83 18.37
C CYS A 164 2.84 15.35 18.10
N ASN A 165 3.89 15.88 17.49
CA ASN A 165 3.99 17.28 17.10
C ASN A 165 3.34 17.59 15.73
N TYR A 166 2.52 16.66 15.21
CA TYR A 166 1.77 16.91 13.99
C TYR A 166 0.72 18.00 14.23
N MET A 167 0.47 18.77 13.17
CA MET A 167 -0.65 19.71 13.18
C MET A 167 -1.93 19.01 12.78
N HIS A 168 -3.07 19.50 13.28
CA HIS A 168 -4.37 19.05 12.80
C HIS A 168 -4.50 19.28 11.28
N SER A 169 -4.96 18.24 10.58
CA SER A 169 -5.21 18.27 9.15
C SER A 169 -6.26 19.33 8.77
N HIS A 170 -5.97 20.13 7.73
CA HIS A 170 -6.83 21.21 7.25
C HIS A 170 -6.99 21.17 5.71
N PRO A 171 -8.21 21.16 5.15
CA PRO A 171 -8.46 21.07 3.70
C PRO A 171 -7.65 22.05 2.83
N GLU A 172 -7.55 23.33 3.21
CA GLU A 172 -6.78 24.31 2.43
C GLU A 172 -5.26 24.06 2.44
N ILE A 173 -4.74 23.52 3.55
CA ILE A 173 -3.33 23.17 3.67
C ILE A 173 -3.08 21.91 2.86
N GLU A 174 -4.00 20.96 2.91
CA GLU A 174 -3.89 19.71 2.15
C GLU A 174 -3.95 19.94 0.64
N ALA A 175 -4.90 20.76 0.17
CA ALA A 175 -4.97 21.18 -1.23
C ALA A 175 -3.65 21.83 -1.67
N TYR A 176 -3.10 22.73 -0.84
CA TYR A 176 -1.84 23.40 -1.13
C TYR A 176 -0.64 22.44 -1.17
N ARG A 177 -0.50 21.57 -0.16
CA ARG A 177 0.52 20.52 -0.09
C ARG A 177 0.46 19.62 -1.32
N CYS A 178 -0.73 19.17 -1.68
CA CYS A 178 -0.93 18.30 -2.84
C CYS A 178 -0.59 19.02 -4.16
N SER A 179 -0.93 20.30 -4.29
CA SER A 179 -0.55 21.10 -5.46
C SER A 179 0.98 21.24 -5.60
N LEU A 180 1.70 21.38 -4.48
CA LEU A 180 3.16 21.46 -4.47
C LEU A 180 3.80 20.11 -4.80
N LEU A 181 3.25 19.00 -4.29
CA LEU A 181 3.73 17.66 -4.66
C LEU A 181 3.50 17.37 -6.15
N ALA A 182 2.35 17.76 -6.70
CA ALA A 182 2.07 17.63 -8.13
C ALA A 182 3.08 18.44 -8.98
N LYS A 183 3.39 19.68 -8.59
CA LYS A 183 4.44 20.49 -9.21
C LYS A 183 5.82 19.84 -9.11
N LEU A 184 6.13 19.24 -7.95
CA LEU A 184 7.41 18.53 -7.75
C LEU A 184 7.54 17.32 -8.67
N ARG A 185 6.46 16.54 -8.82
CA ARG A 185 6.38 15.40 -9.73
C ARG A 185 6.56 15.84 -11.19
N GLN A 186 5.93 16.95 -11.60
CA GLN A 186 6.14 17.52 -12.93
C GLN A 186 7.59 17.98 -13.14
N CYS A 187 8.17 18.67 -12.17
CA CYS A 187 9.56 19.10 -12.23
C CYS A 187 10.52 17.91 -12.37
N TYR A 188 10.24 16.80 -11.70
CA TYR A 188 11.03 15.57 -11.85
C TYR A 188 11.00 15.01 -13.28
N GLN A 189 9.81 14.92 -13.88
CA GLN A 189 9.66 14.53 -15.29
C GLN A 189 10.42 15.47 -16.22
N GLU A 190 10.31 16.79 -16.03
CA GLU A 190 11.01 17.80 -16.83
C GLU A 190 12.54 17.71 -16.68
N LEU A 191 13.04 17.44 -15.47
CA LEU A 191 14.48 17.28 -15.22
C LEU A 191 15.06 16.02 -15.88
N CYS A 192 14.36 14.89 -15.79
CA CYS A 192 14.76 13.66 -16.49
C CYS A 192 14.81 13.89 -18.01
N HIS A 193 13.79 14.55 -18.57
CA HIS A 193 13.71 14.80 -20.00
C HIS A 193 14.79 15.80 -20.47
N SER A 194 14.90 16.94 -19.79
CA SER A 194 15.81 18.02 -20.20
C SER A 194 17.28 17.70 -19.99
N ARG A 195 17.63 16.96 -18.92
CA ARG A 195 19.04 16.64 -18.61
C ARG A 195 19.49 15.33 -19.22
N GLU A 196 18.66 14.29 -19.17
CA GLU A 196 19.06 12.93 -19.55
C GLU A 196 18.35 12.41 -20.82
N SER A 197 17.41 13.18 -21.41
CA SER A 197 16.64 12.75 -22.59
C SER A 197 15.87 11.44 -22.39
N ILE A 198 15.43 11.18 -21.16
CA ILE A 198 14.59 10.05 -20.78
C ILE A 198 13.32 10.56 -20.08
N ASP A 199 12.26 9.76 -20.12
CA ASP A 199 11.13 9.98 -19.22
C ASP A 199 11.51 9.63 -17.79
N ALA A 200 10.83 10.21 -16.80
CA ALA A 200 11.00 9.77 -15.43
C ALA A 200 10.65 8.26 -15.35
N PRO A 201 11.53 7.43 -14.75
CA PRO A 201 11.24 6.02 -14.56
C PRO A 201 9.90 5.82 -13.85
N LYS A 202 9.10 4.89 -14.36
CA LYS A 202 7.72 4.69 -13.92
C LYS A 202 7.67 4.39 -12.41
N ASP A 203 6.85 5.13 -11.67
CA ASP A 203 6.67 5.03 -10.21
C ASP A 203 7.90 5.32 -9.34
N SER A 204 9.04 5.73 -9.93
CA SER A 204 10.27 6.02 -9.18
C SER A 204 10.10 7.18 -8.20
N PHE A 205 9.23 8.15 -8.53
CA PHE A 205 8.91 9.26 -7.63
C PHE A 205 8.18 8.79 -6.37
N ASN A 206 7.26 7.82 -6.49
CA ASN A 206 6.55 7.27 -5.33
C ASN A 206 7.50 6.44 -4.46
N ARG A 207 8.38 5.63 -5.08
CA ARG A 207 9.44 4.91 -4.36
C ARG A 207 10.44 5.84 -3.70
N TRP A 208 10.77 6.96 -4.33
CA TRP A 208 11.58 8.02 -3.74
C TRP A 208 10.90 8.61 -2.49
N LEU A 209 9.62 8.96 -2.54
CA LEU A 209 8.90 9.45 -1.35
C LEU A 209 8.98 8.46 -0.19
N MET A 210 8.69 7.17 -0.46
CA MET A 210 8.75 6.11 0.55
C MET A 210 10.15 5.95 1.13
N GLU A 211 11.16 5.85 0.26
CA GLU A 211 12.55 5.65 0.67
C GLU A 211 13.08 6.84 1.48
N ARG A 212 12.77 8.07 1.07
CA ARG A 212 13.13 9.26 1.84
C ARG A 212 12.44 9.29 3.20
N LYS A 213 11.16 8.93 3.29
CA LYS A 213 10.41 8.93 4.56
C LYS A 213 10.94 7.93 5.60
N VAL A 214 11.71 6.92 5.21
CA VAL A 214 12.41 6.03 6.16
C VAL A 214 13.46 6.78 6.98
N ILE A 215 14.15 7.75 6.38
CA ILE A 215 15.27 8.48 7.00
C ILE A 215 14.95 9.95 7.32
N ASP A 216 13.79 10.43 6.86
CA ASP A 216 13.37 11.82 7.03
C ASP A 216 13.10 12.11 8.50
N THR A 217 13.77 13.13 9.02
CA THR A 217 13.52 13.70 10.35
C THR A 217 12.79 15.04 10.26
N GLY A 218 12.22 15.31 9.09
CA GLY A 218 11.39 16.48 8.80
C GLY A 218 10.04 16.46 9.50
N ILE A 219 9.31 17.57 9.38
CA ILE A 219 8.02 17.76 10.06
C ILE A 219 6.80 17.62 9.14
N ASP A 220 6.98 17.67 7.81
CA ASP A 220 5.86 17.48 6.89
C ASP A 220 5.54 15.98 6.76
N PRO A 221 4.27 15.57 6.83
CA PRO A 221 3.91 14.16 6.76
C PRO A 221 4.10 13.53 5.37
N LEU A 222 4.17 14.32 4.30
CA LEU A 222 4.21 13.84 2.93
C LEU A 222 5.53 14.15 2.24
N LEU A 223 5.98 15.41 2.31
CA LEU A 223 7.18 15.89 1.64
C LEU A 223 8.43 15.59 2.50
N PRO A 224 9.45 14.89 1.97
CA PRO A 224 10.72 14.77 2.67
C PRO A 224 11.43 16.13 2.76
N SER A 225 12.08 16.41 3.88
CA SER A 225 12.64 17.75 4.12
C SER A 225 13.92 17.79 4.95
N ASN A 226 14.25 16.72 5.68
CA ASN A 226 15.47 16.62 6.47
C ASN A 226 16.02 15.18 6.45
N CYS A 227 16.61 14.81 5.32
CA CYS A 227 17.19 13.49 5.04
C CYS A 227 18.72 13.59 4.91
N TYR A 228 19.43 12.58 5.44
CA TYR A 228 20.86 12.38 5.19
C TYR A 228 21.12 10.92 4.84
N PRO A 229 21.77 10.60 3.69
CA PRO A 229 22.25 11.53 2.66
C PRO A 229 21.11 12.17 1.86
N GLU A 230 21.35 13.36 1.32
CA GLU A 230 20.36 14.12 0.52
C GLU A 230 20.00 13.42 -0.79
N ILE A 231 21.00 12.81 -1.44
CA ILE A 231 20.83 12.06 -2.69
C ILE A 231 20.17 10.73 -2.38
N SER A 232 19.03 10.48 -3.04
CA SER A 232 18.34 9.20 -2.95
C SER A 232 18.99 8.16 -3.83
N LEU A 233 19.46 7.08 -3.21
CA LEU A 233 20.02 5.94 -3.93
C LEU A 233 18.95 5.23 -4.78
N SER A 234 17.71 5.20 -4.30
CA SER A 234 16.56 4.64 -5.02
C SER A 234 16.33 5.40 -6.33
N MET A 235 16.10 6.72 -6.23
CA MET A 235 15.89 7.57 -7.40
C MET A 235 17.11 7.54 -8.35
N TYR A 236 18.32 7.62 -7.81
CA TYR A 236 19.56 7.58 -8.59
C TYR A 236 19.68 6.29 -9.42
N LYS A 237 19.50 5.12 -8.80
CA LYS A 237 19.61 3.82 -9.48
C LYS A 237 18.57 3.68 -10.58
N GLU A 238 17.35 4.12 -10.33
CA GLU A 238 16.27 4.03 -11.32
C GLU A 238 16.51 4.93 -12.54
N ILE A 239 16.97 6.17 -12.33
CA ILE A 239 17.34 7.06 -13.44
C ILE A 239 18.52 6.46 -14.22
N MET A 240 19.56 5.98 -13.52
CA MET A 240 20.73 5.36 -14.15
C MET A 240 20.39 4.13 -14.99
N ASN A 241 19.40 3.33 -14.58
CA ASN A 241 18.97 2.14 -15.31
C ASN A 241 18.34 2.45 -16.68
N ASP A 242 17.73 3.62 -16.83
CA ASP A 242 17.08 4.07 -18.06
C ASP A 242 18.03 4.89 -18.96
N ILE A 243 19.28 5.12 -18.54
CA ILE A 243 20.33 5.77 -19.34
C ILE A 243 21.18 4.69 -20.06
N PRO A 244 21.48 4.85 -21.37
CA PRO A 244 21.20 5.99 -22.23
C PRO A 244 19.80 6.00 -22.85
N ILE A 245 19.12 4.84 -22.84
CA ILE A 245 17.71 4.69 -23.21
C ILE A 245 17.08 3.59 -22.34
N LYS A 246 15.80 3.74 -22.04
CA LYS A 246 15.01 2.69 -21.40
C LYS A 246 14.93 1.45 -22.29
N LEU A 247 15.45 0.33 -21.78
CA LEU A 247 15.39 -0.96 -22.47
C LEU A 247 14.04 -1.63 -22.21
N VAL A 248 13.35 -2.00 -23.27
CA VAL A 248 12.11 -2.78 -23.23
C VAL A 248 12.35 -4.14 -23.86
N ARG A 249 11.63 -5.18 -23.40
CA ARG A 249 11.69 -6.50 -24.02
C ARG A 249 11.09 -6.41 -25.44
N PRO A 250 11.88 -6.58 -26.51
CA PRO A 250 11.34 -6.47 -27.86
C PRO A 250 10.39 -7.64 -28.16
N LYS A 251 9.30 -7.37 -28.88
CA LYS A 251 8.34 -8.42 -29.28
C LYS A 251 8.79 -9.17 -30.54
N PHE A 252 9.51 -8.48 -31.42
CA PHE A 252 9.94 -9.00 -32.71
C PHE A 252 11.44 -8.76 -32.93
N THR A 253 12.06 -9.60 -33.76
CA THR A 253 13.47 -9.49 -34.16
C THR A 253 13.82 -8.11 -34.73
N GLY A 254 12.91 -7.52 -35.52
CA GLY A 254 13.07 -6.17 -36.06
C GLY A 254 13.15 -5.09 -34.97
N ASP A 255 12.41 -5.26 -33.87
CA ASP A 255 12.46 -4.33 -32.73
C ASP A 255 13.74 -4.51 -31.92
N ALA A 256 14.24 -5.75 -31.77
CA ALA A 256 15.53 -6.02 -31.14
C ALA A 256 16.68 -5.33 -31.89
N ARG A 257 16.69 -5.42 -33.22
CA ARG A 257 17.65 -4.70 -34.08
C ARG A 257 17.57 -3.19 -33.90
N LYS A 258 16.35 -2.63 -33.91
CA LYS A 258 16.12 -1.19 -33.70
C LYS A 258 16.59 -0.74 -32.33
N GLN A 259 16.31 -1.50 -31.27
CA GLN A 259 16.72 -1.18 -29.90
C GLN A 259 18.25 -1.19 -29.77
N LEU A 260 18.95 -2.18 -30.33
CA LEU A 260 20.41 -2.20 -30.37
C LEU A 260 20.99 -0.96 -31.06
N SER A 261 20.45 -0.59 -32.23
CA SER A 261 20.86 0.60 -32.97
C SER A 261 20.65 1.88 -32.15
N ARG A 262 19.47 2.05 -31.53
CA ARG A 262 19.13 3.22 -30.71
C ARG A 262 20.03 3.32 -29.47
N TYR A 263 20.33 2.20 -28.83
CA TYR A 263 21.22 2.18 -27.67
C TYR A 263 22.63 2.65 -28.05
N ALA A 264 23.18 2.11 -29.15
CA ALA A 264 24.51 2.47 -29.63
C ALA A 264 24.59 3.96 -30.00
N GLU A 265 23.58 4.48 -30.69
CA GLU A 265 23.49 5.90 -31.06
C GLU A 265 23.39 6.80 -29.83
N ALA A 266 22.53 6.45 -28.87
CA ALA A 266 22.37 7.23 -27.64
C ALA A 266 23.64 7.22 -26.77
N ALA A 267 24.31 6.06 -26.64
CA ALA A 267 25.58 5.96 -25.92
C ALA A 267 26.66 6.88 -26.53
N LYS A 268 26.79 6.88 -27.86
CA LYS A 268 27.69 7.77 -28.58
C LYS A 268 27.33 9.24 -28.37
N LYS A 269 26.05 9.59 -28.48
CA LYS A 269 25.56 10.97 -28.28
C LYS A 269 25.89 11.50 -26.87
N ILE A 270 25.78 10.69 -25.82
CA ILE A 270 26.16 11.11 -24.46
C ILE A 270 27.65 11.44 -24.40
N MET A 271 28.51 10.60 -24.97
CA MET A 271 29.96 10.82 -24.97
C MET A 271 30.40 12.04 -25.79
N GLU A 272 29.66 12.38 -26.85
CA GLU A 272 29.94 13.53 -27.71
C GLU A 272 29.39 14.84 -27.15
N SER A 273 28.25 14.80 -26.47
CA SER A 273 27.57 16.00 -25.95
C SER A 273 28.03 16.43 -24.55
N ARG A 274 28.77 15.57 -23.84
CA ARG A 274 29.20 15.83 -22.45
C ARG A 274 30.71 15.84 -22.29
N ASN A 275 31.16 16.40 -21.18
CA ASN A 275 32.57 16.40 -20.78
C ASN A 275 32.99 15.03 -20.23
N ALA A 276 33.08 14.03 -21.11
CA ALA A 276 33.60 12.70 -20.79
C ALA A 276 35.14 12.68 -20.76
N GLU A 277 35.72 11.68 -20.09
CA GLU A 277 37.15 11.42 -20.16
C GLU A 277 37.57 10.98 -21.59
N ALA A 278 38.77 11.35 -22.03
CA ALA A 278 39.25 11.03 -23.37
C ALA A 278 39.31 9.52 -23.63
N GLU A 279 39.67 8.72 -22.63
CA GLU A 279 39.72 7.26 -22.76
C GLU A 279 38.31 6.65 -22.84
N SER A 280 37.42 7.06 -21.94
CA SER A 280 36.00 6.69 -21.98
C SER A 280 35.34 6.99 -23.34
N ARG A 281 35.63 8.15 -23.94
CA ARG A 281 35.15 8.49 -25.29
C ARG A 281 35.63 7.52 -26.36
N LYS A 282 36.91 7.13 -26.33
CA LYS A 282 37.48 6.18 -27.31
C LYS A 282 36.85 4.80 -27.17
N VAL A 283 36.76 4.29 -25.94
CA VAL A 283 36.19 2.96 -25.66
C VAL A 283 34.75 2.87 -26.13
N VAL A 284 33.90 3.84 -25.76
CA VAL A 284 32.49 3.83 -26.18
C VAL A 284 32.37 4.00 -27.70
N LYS A 285 33.13 4.93 -28.30
CA LYS A 285 33.11 5.14 -29.76
C LYS A 285 33.48 3.86 -30.52
N TRP A 286 34.54 3.19 -30.10
CA TRP A 286 35.00 1.96 -30.75
C TRP A 286 33.95 0.85 -30.67
N ASN A 287 33.36 0.61 -29.49
CA ASN A 287 32.32 -0.41 -29.30
C ASN A 287 31.04 -0.10 -30.10
N VAL A 288 30.67 1.18 -30.19
CA VAL A 288 29.54 1.64 -31.01
C VAL A 288 29.82 1.43 -32.49
N ASP A 289 30.99 1.85 -32.98
CA ASP A 289 31.38 1.70 -34.38
C ASP A 289 31.48 0.22 -34.79
N GLU A 290 32.02 -0.65 -33.92
CA GLU A 290 32.04 -2.10 -34.11
C GLU A 290 30.60 -2.67 -34.21
N THR A 291 29.71 -2.23 -33.34
CA THR A 291 28.30 -2.66 -33.36
C THR A 291 27.60 -2.22 -34.65
N PHE A 292 27.84 -1.00 -35.15
CA PHE A 292 27.31 -0.56 -36.43
C PHE A 292 27.94 -1.25 -37.63
N GLN A 293 29.21 -1.68 -37.55
CA GLN A 293 29.81 -2.52 -38.58
C GLN A 293 29.18 -3.91 -38.58
N TRP A 294 28.97 -4.52 -37.42
CA TRP A 294 28.28 -5.81 -37.28
C TRP A 294 26.84 -5.73 -37.83
N LEU A 295 26.08 -4.69 -37.46
CA LEU A 295 24.72 -4.46 -37.96
C LEU A 295 24.61 -4.32 -39.50
N ARG A 296 25.69 -3.90 -40.17
CA ARG A 296 25.77 -3.75 -41.63
C ARG A 296 26.22 -5.02 -42.34
N ARG A 297 27.12 -5.79 -41.72
CA ARG A 297 27.69 -7.02 -42.31
C ARG A 297 26.79 -8.23 -42.10
N THR A 298 26.12 -8.33 -40.96
CA THR A 298 25.34 -9.50 -40.59
C THR A 298 23.95 -9.45 -41.23
N VAL A 299 23.69 -10.38 -42.15
CA VAL A 299 22.39 -10.58 -42.77
C VAL A 299 21.72 -11.80 -42.13
N GLY A 300 20.45 -11.67 -41.73
CA GLY A 300 19.69 -12.79 -41.16
C GLY A 300 19.96 -13.11 -39.68
N ALA A 301 20.53 -12.19 -38.91
CA ALA A 301 20.69 -12.37 -37.45
C ALA A 301 19.34 -12.62 -36.75
N THR A 302 19.37 -13.52 -35.77
CA THR A 302 18.22 -13.93 -34.96
C THR A 302 17.91 -12.92 -33.87
N TYR A 303 16.78 -13.11 -33.18
CA TYR A 303 16.41 -12.29 -32.03
C TYR A 303 17.49 -12.35 -30.93
N ASP A 304 17.99 -13.54 -30.63
CA ASP A 304 18.98 -13.77 -29.57
C ASP A 304 20.32 -13.13 -29.91
N ASP A 305 20.76 -13.20 -31.18
CA ASP A 305 21.99 -12.52 -31.63
C ASP A 305 21.96 -11.01 -31.34
N PHE A 306 20.80 -10.35 -31.52
CA PHE A 306 20.64 -8.93 -31.20
C PHE A 306 20.63 -8.66 -29.70
N GLN A 307 20.04 -9.55 -28.89
CA GLN A 307 20.04 -9.42 -27.43
C GLN A 307 21.45 -9.61 -26.86
N ASP A 308 22.17 -10.63 -27.31
CA ASP A 308 23.55 -10.91 -26.89
C ASP A 308 24.48 -9.76 -27.26
N ARG A 309 24.32 -9.22 -28.47
CA ARG A 309 25.09 -8.06 -28.92
C ARG A 309 24.78 -6.81 -28.10
N LEU A 310 23.52 -6.59 -27.73
CA LEU A 310 23.11 -5.48 -26.84
C LEU A 310 23.69 -5.65 -25.44
N ALA A 311 23.63 -6.86 -24.88
CA ALA A 311 24.20 -7.18 -23.57
C ALA A 311 25.71 -6.94 -23.55
N HIS A 312 26.42 -7.38 -24.60
CA HIS A 312 27.83 -7.11 -24.77
C HIS A 312 28.12 -5.60 -24.85
N LEU A 313 27.45 -4.87 -25.74
CA LEU A 313 27.63 -3.42 -25.87
C LEU A 313 27.36 -2.69 -24.55
N LYS A 314 26.30 -3.08 -23.84
CA LYS A 314 25.97 -2.53 -22.52
C LYS A 314 27.09 -2.80 -21.52
N SER A 315 27.62 -4.03 -21.45
CA SER A 315 28.70 -4.38 -20.52
C SER A 315 29.95 -3.51 -20.72
N GLN A 316 30.29 -3.18 -21.98
CA GLN A 316 31.47 -2.39 -22.31
C GLN A 316 31.23 -0.89 -22.11
N CYS A 317 30.04 -0.37 -22.45
CA CYS A 317 29.78 1.07 -22.39
C CYS A 317 29.27 1.56 -21.02
N GLN A 318 28.52 0.75 -20.27
CA GLN A 318 27.79 1.22 -19.08
C GLN A 318 28.70 1.90 -18.02
N PRO A 319 29.90 1.39 -17.68
CA PRO A 319 30.76 2.04 -16.69
C PRO A 319 31.14 3.48 -17.11
N HIS A 320 31.50 3.66 -18.38
CA HIS A 320 31.87 4.95 -18.96
C HIS A 320 30.68 5.92 -19.06
N LEU A 321 29.50 5.40 -19.44
CA LEU A 321 28.27 6.18 -19.46
C LEU A 321 27.92 6.65 -18.04
N THR A 322 27.93 5.74 -17.08
CA THR A 322 27.58 5.99 -15.67
C THR A 322 28.47 7.06 -15.06
N GLU A 323 29.79 6.97 -15.25
CA GLU A 323 30.75 7.98 -14.77
C GLU A 323 30.44 9.37 -15.37
N THR A 324 30.19 9.42 -16.69
CA THR A 324 29.95 10.68 -17.40
C THR A 324 28.66 11.37 -16.98
N VAL A 325 27.60 10.59 -16.72
CA VAL A 325 26.28 11.16 -16.37
C VAL A 325 26.07 11.34 -14.86
N ARG A 326 26.92 10.73 -14.01
CA ARG A 326 26.78 10.76 -12.54
C ARG A 326 26.49 12.16 -11.99
N PRO A 327 27.27 13.21 -12.28
CA PRO A 327 27.03 14.53 -11.69
C PRO A 327 25.66 15.13 -12.09
N SER A 328 25.18 14.80 -13.28
CA SER A 328 23.88 15.27 -13.76
C SER A 328 22.73 14.55 -13.05
N VAL A 329 22.81 13.23 -12.89
CA VAL A 329 21.80 12.42 -12.19
C VAL A 329 21.75 12.77 -10.69
N GLU A 330 22.90 12.93 -10.05
CA GLU A 330 22.99 13.44 -8.68
C GLU A 330 22.38 14.84 -8.57
N GLY A 331 22.62 15.70 -9.56
CA GLY A 331 22.01 17.01 -9.67
C GLY A 331 20.48 16.99 -9.82
N ILE A 332 19.90 15.97 -10.46
CA ILE A 332 18.43 15.77 -10.50
C ILE A 332 17.93 15.41 -9.10
N CYS A 333 18.56 14.41 -8.47
CA CYS A 333 18.17 13.94 -7.13
C CYS A 333 18.24 15.07 -6.09
N SER A 334 19.35 15.80 -6.08
CA SER A 334 19.56 16.95 -5.20
C SER A 334 18.54 18.06 -5.46
N LYS A 335 18.25 18.39 -6.73
CA LYS A 335 17.27 19.43 -7.05
C LYS A 335 15.86 19.08 -6.57
N ILE A 336 15.43 17.83 -6.75
CA ILE A 336 14.11 17.36 -6.29
C ILE A 336 14.02 17.37 -4.77
N TYR A 337 15.05 16.88 -4.07
CA TYR A 337 15.10 16.94 -2.61
C TYR A 337 15.03 18.39 -2.10
N ASN A 338 15.84 19.30 -2.64
CA ASN A 338 15.86 20.69 -2.21
C ASN A 338 14.52 21.42 -2.43
N LEU A 339 13.86 21.17 -3.57
CA LEU A 339 12.52 21.70 -3.83
C LEU A 339 11.48 21.12 -2.85
N SER A 340 11.57 19.82 -2.53
CA SER A 340 10.72 19.19 -1.52
C SER A 340 10.88 19.85 -0.15
N SER A 341 12.11 20.09 0.29
CA SER A 341 12.42 20.77 1.53
C SER A 341 11.88 22.21 1.56
N GLU A 342 11.98 22.95 0.46
CA GLU A 342 11.39 24.28 0.32
C GLU A 342 9.86 24.24 0.38
N TYR A 343 9.24 23.28 -0.28
CA TYR A 343 7.78 23.11 -0.29
C TYR A 343 7.25 22.72 1.08
N ALA A 344 7.95 21.85 1.82
CA ALA A 344 7.61 21.52 3.20
C ALA A 344 7.63 22.77 4.11
N LYS A 345 8.62 23.66 3.94
CA LYS A 345 8.67 24.95 4.66
C LYS A 345 7.47 25.84 4.32
N LYS A 346 7.15 25.99 3.02
CA LYS A 346 5.98 26.77 2.56
C LYS A 346 4.66 26.24 3.13
N VAL A 347 4.50 24.92 3.20
CA VAL A 347 3.32 24.29 3.80
C VAL A 347 3.25 24.58 5.30
N ARG A 348 4.38 24.47 6.00
CA ARG A 348 4.48 24.79 7.43
C ARG A 348 4.12 26.25 7.71
N GLU A 349 4.69 27.19 6.96
CA GLU A 349 4.40 28.63 7.06
C GLU A 349 2.92 28.92 6.86
N LYS A 350 2.31 28.36 5.81
CA LYS A 350 0.87 28.52 5.55
C LYS A 350 0.02 27.96 6.70
N THR A 351 0.43 26.84 7.28
CA THR A 351 -0.30 26.25 8.43
C THR A 351 -0.21 27.15 9.66
N LEU A 352 0.97 27.72 9.94
CA LEU A 352 1.17 28.66 11.05
C LEU A 352 0.37 29.95 10.88
N LEU A 353 0.18 30.43 9.65
CA LEU A 353 -0.69 31.58 9.36
C LEU A 353 -2.15 31.30 9.74
N ILE A 354 -2.70 30.13 9.36
CA ILE A 354 -4.08 29.76 9.72
C ILE A 354 -4.26 29.68 11.24
N LEU A 355 -3.29 29.11 11.96
CA LEU A 355 -3.35 29.06 13.43
C LEU A 355 -3.31 30.47 14.04
N LYS A 356 -2.44 31.34 13.54
CA LYS A 356 -2.33 32.72 13.99
C LYS A 356 -3.63 33.50 13.76
N ASP A 357 -4.25 33.35 12.59
CA ASP A 357 -5.51 34.02 12.25
C ASP A 357 -6.68 33.59 13.15
N GLN A 358 -6.62 32.38 13.71
CA GLN A 358 -7.60 31.85 14.66
C GLN A 358 -7.20 32.02 16.13
N ASN A 359 -6.11 32.74 16.42
CA ASN A 359 -5.56 32.94 17.77
C ASN A 359 -5.23 31.61 18.49
N ILE A 360 -4.72 30.62 17.75
CA ILE A 360 -4.29 29.33 18.28
C ILE A 360 -2.77 29.33 18.41
N GLU A 361 -2.28 29.26 19.64
CA GLU A 361 -0.84 29.14 19.92
C GLU A 361 -0.45 27.67 20.08
N MET A 362 0.65 27.28 19.43
CA MET A 362 1.15 25.91 19.54
C MET A 362 1.86 25.70 20.88
N PRO A 363 1.48 24.68 21.67
CA PRO A 363 2.19 24.35 22.89
C PRO A 363 3.60 23.83 22.56
N PRO A 364 4.57 24.01 23.49
CA PRO A 364 5.89 23.41 23.33
C PRO A 364 5.78 21.87 23.27
N PRO A 365 6.71 21.20 22.56
CA PRO A 365 6.76 19.74 22.52
C PRO A 365 6.82 19.16 23.94
N LEU A 366 5.99 18.15 24.21
CA LEU A 366 6.00 17.44 25.48
C LEU A 366 6.99 16.28 25.42
N ASN A 367 8.05 16.36 26.23
CA ASN A 367 8.95 15.24 26.44
C ASN A 367 8.49 14.46 27.67
N MET A 368 7.65 13.44 27.45
CA MET A 368 7.28 12.48 28.49
C MET A 368 7.84 11.11 28.13
N SER A 369 8.69 10.56 28.99
CA SER A 369 9.07 9.14 28.95
C SER A 369 8.22 8.39 29.98
N SER A 370 7.25 7.62 29.50
CA SER A 370 6.46 6.71 30.33
C SER A 370 6.96 5.28 30.13
N THR A 371 7.18 4.56 31.23
CA THR A 371 7.45 3.11 31.20
C THR A 371 6.17 2.29 31.29
N ARG A 372 5.00 2.95 31.34
CA ARG A 372 3.70 2.31 31.46
C ARG A 372 3.38 1.56 30.17
N LYS A 373 3.07 0.26 30.31
CA LYS A 373 2.57 -0.58 29.22
C LYS A 373 1.06 -0.39 29.08
N VAL A 374 0.62 -0.13 27.86
CA VAL A 374 -0.79 0.12 27.52
C VAL A 374 -1.14 -0.57 26.20
N TRP A 375 -2.42 -0.90 26.00
CA TRP A 375 -2.90 -1.31 24.68
C TRP A 375 -2.69 -0.20 23.66
N CYS A 376 -2.38 -0.56 22.42
CA CYS A 376 -2.12 0.45 21.39
C CYS A 376 -3.38 1.28 21.10
N TYR A 377 -3.19 2.59 20.98
CA TYR A 377 -4.23 3.56 20.66
C TYR A 377 -3.79 4.40 19.46
N PRO A 378 -4.75 4.99 18.71
CA PRO A 378 -4.42 5.86 17.59
C PRO A 378 -3.50 7.02 18.00
N VAL A 379 -2.70 7.56 17.07
CA VAL A 379 -1.77 8.65 17.43
C VAL A 379 -2.56 9.85 17.99
N GLN A 380 -2.09 10.36 19.11
CA GLN A 380 -2.65 11.55 19.76
C GLN A 380 -1.86 12.78 19.37
N PHE A 381 -2.54 13.90 19.19
CA PHE A 381 -1.95 15.20 18.90
C PHE A 381 -1.71 15.98 20.19
N LEU A 382 -0.78 16.94 20.15
CA LEU A 382 -0.62 17.91 21.24
C LEU A 382 -1.98 18.53 21.60
N PRO A 383 -2.24 18.84 22.89
CA PRO A 383 -3.53 19.31 23.36
C PRO A 383 -3.74 20.81 23.03
N PHE A 384 -3.91 21.12 21.74
CA PHE A 384 -4.31 22.43 21.25
C PHE A 384 -5.59 22.29 20.40
N PRO A 385 -6.44 23.32 20.32
CA PRO A 385 -7.70 23.21 19.62
C PRO A 385 -7.47 22.95 18.12
N CYS A 386 -8.27 22.05 17.55
CA CYS A 386 -8.35 21.90 16.10
C CYS A 386 -8.82 23.23 15.49
N PRO A 387 -8.12 23.79 14.48
CA PRO A 387 -8.60 24.98 13.80
C PRO A 387 -9.96 24.71 13.16
N ARG A 388 -10.80 25.75 13.07
CA ARG A 388 -12.08 25.66 12.37
C ARG A 388 -11.80 25.21 10.94
N LEU A 389 -12.36 24.06 10.57
CA LEU A 389 -12.26 23.52 9.22
C LEU A 389 -13.29 24.19 8.30
N PRO A 390 -12.95 24.44 7.03
CA PRO A 390 -13.89 24.93 6.05
C PRO A 390 -14.94 23.86 5.72
N VAL A 391 -16.10 24.30 5.25
CA VAL A 391 -17.17 23.39 4.82
C VAL A 391 -16.73 22.69 3.53
N VAL A 392 -16.74 21.35 3.57
CA VAL A 392 -16.60 20.49 2.40
C VAL A 392 -17.98 20.02 2.00
N GLU A 393 -18.33 20.19 0.73
CA GLU A 393 -19.64 19.81 0.23
C GLU A 393 -19.72 18.30 0.07
N TYR A 394 -20.81 17.73 0.60
CA TYR A 394 -21.13 16.30 0.54
C TYR A 394 -22.30 16.08 -0.40
N ILE A 395 -22.08 15.33 -1.48
CA ILE A 395 -23.09 15.00 -2.46
C ILE A 395 -23.26 13.46 -2.45
N PRO A 396 -24.31 12.94 -1.80
CA PRO A 396 -24.59 11.52 -1.82
C PRO A 396 -25.09 11.09 -3.19
N ASP A 397 -24.58 9.97 -3.69
CA ASP A 397 -25.07 9.24 -4.85
C ASP A 397 -25.39 7.78 -4.44
N ARG A 398 -25.94 6.97 -5.34
CA ARG A 398 -26.46 5.63 -5.01
C ARG A 398 -25.38 4.69 -4.45
N ASP A 399 -24.25 4.61 -5.13
CA ASP A 399 -23.16 3.67 -4.82
C ASP A 399 -21.88 4.35 -4.31
N GLN A 400 -21.80 5.68 -4.45
CA GLN A 400 -20.66 6.50 -4.06
C GLN A 400 -21.11 7.83 -3.45
N ALA A 401 -20.19 8.53 -2.79
CA ALA A 401 -20.36 9.90 -2.36
C ALA A 401 -19.27 10.77 -3.00
N LEU A 402 -19.64 11.99 -3.38
CA LEU A 402 -18.71 12.99 -3.90
C LEU A 402 -18.45 14.05 -2.84
N LEU A 403 -17.17 14.31 -2.57
CA LEU A 403 -16.72 15.33 -1.64
C LEU A 403 -16.05 16.46 -2.43
N ARG A 404 -16.60 17.67 -2.38
CA ARG A 404 -16.13 18.81 -3.16
C ARG A 404 -15.59 19.93 -2.28
N PHE A 405 -14.40 20.41 -2.61
CA PHE A 405 -13.75 21.54 -1.95
C PHE A 405 -12.90 22.34 -2.95
N GLN A 406 -13.10 23.65 -3.05
CA GLN A 406 -12.33 24.56 -3.91
C GLN A 406 -12.11 24.06 -5.35
N GLY A 407 -13.12 23.44 -5.95
CA GLY A 407 -13.08 22.91 -7.32
C GLY A 407 -12.53 21.49 -7.44
N ASP A 408 -11.85 20.96 -6.43
CA ASP A 408 -11.45 19.57 -6.35
C ASP A 408 -12.63 18.69 -5.95
N THR A 409 -12.91 17.64 -6.74
CA THR A 409 -13.96 16.65 -6.46
C THR A 409 -13.33 15.27 -6.28
N LEU A 410 -13.62 14.63 -5.14
CA LEU A 410 -13.15 13.30 -4.79
C LEU A 410 -14.33 12.36 -4.62
N ALA A 411 -14.23 11.15 -5.16
CA ALA A 411 -15.25 10.12 -5.03
C ALA A 411 -14.84 9.06 -4.01
N ILE A 412 -15.80 8.52 -3.26
CA ILE A 412 -15.62 7.38 -2.36
C ILE A 412 -16.85 6.48 -2.41
N ASN A 413 -16.65 5.17 -2.48
CA ASN A 413 -17.76 4.21 -2.42
C ASN A 413 -18.53 4.33 -1.10
N SER A 414 -19.85 4.22 -1.14
CA SER A 414 -20.72 4.35 0.04
C SER A 414 -20.33 3.37 1.14
N THR A 415 -19.91 2.14 0.78
CA THR A 415 -19.42 1.13 1.74
C THR A 415 -18.15 1.55 2.46
N HIS A 416 -17.22 2.20 1.77
CA HIS A 416 -15.98 2.68 2.36
C HIS A 416 -16.21 3.95 3.19
N LEU A 417 -17.15 4.82 2.80
CA LEU A 417 -17.52 5.96 3.65
C LEU A 417 -18.12 5.50 4.98
N GLN A 418 -18.99 4.48 4.96
CA GLN A 418 -19.53 3.85 6.18
C GLN A 418 -18.43 3.22 7.03
N LYS A 419 -17.44 2.56 6.40
CA LYS A 419 -16.24 2.06 7.09
C LYS A 419 -15.49 3.19 7.80
N LEU A 420 -15.22 4.29 7.11
CA LEU A 420 -14.53 5.44 7.69
C LEU A 420 -15.34 6.06 8.83
N GLU A 421 -16.66 6.14 8.72
CA GLU A 421 -17.53 6.61 9.80
C GLU A 421 -17.38 5.71 11.05
N HIS A 422 -17.37 4.39 10.87
CA HIS A 422 -17.18 3.44 11.96
C HIS A 422 -15.79 3.57 12.60
N LEU A 423 -14.74 3.63 11.79
CA LEU A 423 -13.37 3.87 12.26
C LEU A 423 -13.24 5.19 13.03
N TYR A 424 -13.89 6.24 12.52
CA TYR A 424 -13.90 7.56 13.14
C TYR A 424 -14.60 7.53 14.51
N ARG A 425 -15.75 6.86 14.61
CA ARG A 425 -16.46 6.68 15.89
C ARG A 425 -15.59 6.04 16.97
N HIS A 426 -14.72 5.12 16.59
CA HIS A 426 -13.84 4.40 17.53
C HIS A 426 -12.52 5.12 17.84
N SER A 427 -12.06 5.99 16.95
CA SER A 427 -10.68 6.49 16.97
C SER A 427 -10.57 8.00 17.18
N CYS A 428 -11.61 8.76 16.81
CA CYS A 428 -11.66 10.21 16.95
C CYS A 428 -12.22 10.61 18.31
N PHE A 429 -11.41 11.29 19.12
CA PHE A 429 -11.79 11.69 20.48
C PHE A 429 -12.29 13.14 20.58
N ASP A 430 -11.94 14.00 19.62
CA ASP A 430 -12.18 15.44 19.64
C ASP A 430 -13.44 15.90 18.88
N ASP A 431 -14.07 15.01 18.10
CA ASP A 431 -15.27 15.31 17.31
C ASP A 431 -16.35 14.23 17.45
N ARG A 432 -17.02 14.20 18.61
CA ARG A 432 -18.09 13.22 18.90
C ARG A 432 -19.36 13.45 18.09
N LYS A 433 -19.56 14.65 17.54
CA LYS A 433 -20.74 15.05 16.77
C LYS A 433 -20.59 14.83 15.27
N PHE A 434 -19.40 14.48 14.80
CA PHE A 434 -19.06 14.29 13.39
C PHE A 434 -19.13 15.59 12.58
N ASP A 435 -18.93 16.74 13.25
CA ASP A 435 -18.96 18.07 12.61
C ASP A 435 -17.75 18.24 11.66
N LEU A 436 -16.65 17.53 11.91
CA LEU A 436 -15.40 17.60 11.15
C LEU A 436 -15.17 16.39 10.24
N PHE A 437 -16.06 15.38 10.31
CA PHE A 437 -15.88 14.09 9.66
C PHE A 437 -15.63 14.21 8.15
N ILE A 438 -16.53 14.90 7.42
CA ILE A 438 -16.42 15.02 5.96
C ILE A 438 -15.15 15.77 5.54
N ALA A 439 -14.78 16.82 6.27
CA ALA A 439 -13.55 17.57 5.99
C ALA A 439 -12.29 16.70 6.17
N ARG A 440 -12.25 15.87 7.22
CA ARG A 440 -11.14 14.95 7.50
C ARG A 440 -11.08 13.80 6.48
N VAL A 441 -12.24 13.27 6.05
CA VAL A 441 -12.31 12.28 4.97
C VAL A 441 -11.77 12.88 3.67
N TRP A 442 -12.15 14.11 3.33
CA TRP A 442 -11.64 14.79 2.13
C TRP A 442 -10.11 14.96 2.18
N VAL A 443 -9.54 15.36 3.32
CA VAL A 443 -8.08 15.48 3.48
C VAL A 443 -7.40 14.12 3.27
N MET A 444 -7.90 13.07 3.92
CA MET A 444 -7.33 11.72 3.76
C MET A 444 -7.40 11.25 2.31
N LEU A 445 -8.55 11.39 1.63
CA LEU A 445 -8.67 11.01 0.22
C LEU A 445 -7.74 11.82 -0.68
N LYS A 446 -7.64 13.14 -0.47
CA LYS A 446 -6.74 14.00 -1.25
C LYS A 446 -5.28 13.62 -1.06
N ARG A 447 -4.88 13.30 0.18
CA ARG A 447 -3.54 12.83 0.54
C ARG A 447 -3.17 11.57 -0.23
N TYR A 448 -3.99 10.52 -0.12
CA TYR A 448 -3.73 9.23 -0.77
C TYR A 448 -3.79 9.33 -2.29
N ALA A 449 -4.74 10.08 -2.86
CA ALA A 449 -4.81 10.34 -4.30
C ALA A 449 -3.51 10.95 -4.83
N THR A 450 -3.03 12.00 -4.16
CA THR A 450 -1.82 12.72 -4.59
C THR A 450 -0.55 11.89 -4.36
N PHE A 451 -0.48 11.16 -3.24
CA PHE A 451 0.63 10.24 -2.93
C PHE A 451 0.76 9.16 -4.01
N LEU A 452 -0.34 8.48 -4.35
CA LEU A 452 -0.36 7.46 -5.40
C LEU A 452 -0.18 8.04 -6.80
N GLY A 453 -0.45 9.34 -6.99
CA GLY A 453 -0.42 9.99 -8.30
C GLY A 453 -1.66 9.67 -9.14
N VAL A 454 -2.77 9.31 -8.48
CA VAL A 454 -4.06 9.03 -9.11
C VAL A 454 -4.96 10.25 -8.96
N ASN A 455 -5.64 10.65 -10.02
CA ASN A 455 -6.67 11.69 -9.93
C ASN A 455 -8.06 11.02 -9.80
N PRO A 456 -8.73 11.10 -8.63
CA PRO A 456 -10.03 10.45 -8.43
C PRO A 456 -11.18 11.10 -9.20
N SER A 457 -10.94 12.26 -9.83
CA SER A 457 -11.97 13.03 -10.54
C SER A 457 -12.34 12.50 -11.93
N LEU A 458 -11.63 11.49 -12.43
CA LEU A 458 -11.85 10.94 -13.77
C LEU A 458 -12.15 9.45 -13.69
N ASN A 459 -13.25 9.02 -14.33
CA ASN A 459 -13.59 7.62 -14.62
C ASN A 459 -12.54 6.88 -15.47
N THR A 460 -11.41 7.52 -15.78
CA THR A 460 -10.21 6.88 -16.30
C THR A 460 -9.34 6.46 -15.11
N SER A 461 -9.65 5.30 -14.53
CA SER A 461 -8.63 4.56 -13.80
C SER A 461 -7.46 4.39 -14.76
N ASN A 462 -6.36 5.13 -14.57
CA ASN A 462 -5.13 4.84 -15.28
C ASN A 462 -4.74 3.42 -14.85
N ALA A 463 -5.06 2.43 -15.69
CA ALA A 463 -4.73 1.01 -15.52
C ALA A 463 -3.21 0.76 -15.50
N ASP A 464 -2.42 1.82 -15.64
CA ASP A 464 -0.98 1.82 -15.64
C ASP A 464 -0.37 2.20 -14.28
N CYS A 465 -1.11 2.29 -13.16
CA CYS A 465 -0.44 2.21 -11.86
C CYS A 465 0.01 0.75 -11.68
N GLN A 466 1.32 0.48 -11.67
CA GLN A 466 1.75 -0.83 -11.17
C GLN A 466 1.43 -0.83 -9.68
N ASP A 467 0.62 -1.78 -9.24
CA ASP A 467 0.28 -1.96 -7.82
C ASP A 467 1.58 -2.11 -7.02
N THR A 468 2.05 -1.02 -6.39
CA THR A 468 3.21 -1.07 -5.50
C THR A 468 2.91 -1.89 -4.26
N GLN A 469 1.63 -2.16 -4.00
CA GLN A 469 1.11 -2.90 -2.86
C GLN A 469 -0.26 -3.50 -3.20
N ALA A 470 -0.61 -4.58 -2.51
CA ALA A 470 -1.93 -5.21 -2.57
C ALA A 470 -2.38 -5.60 -1.15
N SER A 471 -3.69 -5.56 -0.90
CA SER A 471 -4.26 -6.12 0.33
C SER A 471 -4.38 -7.64 0.23
N LEU A 472 -4.33 -8.32 1.37
CA LEU A 472 -4.56 -9.77 1.41
C LEU A 472 -6.06 -10.08 1.26
N PRO A 473 -6.42 -11.24 0.69
CA PRO A 473 -7.81 -11.68 0.69
C PRO A 473 -8.38 -11.78 2.11
N VAL A 474 -9.67 -11.49 2.27
CA VAL A 474 -10.40 -11.54 3.56
C VAL A 474 -10.18 -12.87 4.28
N THR A 475 -10.28 -13.99 3.56
CA THR A 475 -10.09 -15.34 4.12
C THR A 475 -8.69 -15.58 4.67
N VAL A 476 -7.67 -14.87 4.14
CA VAL A 476 -6.31 -14.91 4.67
C VAL A 476 -6.24 -14.15 5.99
N PHE A 477 -6.86 -12.98 6.09
CA PHE A 477 -6.95 -12.24 7.36
C PHE A 477 -7.72 -13.01 8.44
N GLU A 478 -8.84 -13.65 8.10
CA GLU A 478 -9.61 -14.51 9.00
C GLU A 478 -8.75 -15.68 9.52
N CYS A 479 -8.00 -16.33 8.62
CA CYS A 479 -7.07 -17.40 8.98
C CYS A 479 -5.95 -16.91 9.91
N LEU A 480 -5.36 -15.75 9.61
CA LEU A 480 -4.31 -15.13 10.41
C LEU A 480 -4.81 -14.78 11.82
N GLN A 481 -6.02 -14.24 11.93
CA GLN A 481 -6.61 -13.95 13.23
C GLN A 481 -6.92 -15.24 14.00
N LYS A 482 -7.58 -16.20 13.36
CA LYS A 482 -8.06 -17.40 14.05
C LYS A 482 -6.93 -18.30 14.52
N ASN A 483 -5.90 -18.46 13.71
CA ASN A 483 -4.83 -19.43 13.97
C ASN A 483 -3.61 -18.81 14.67
N PHE A 484 -3.36 -17.52 14.46
CA PHE A 484 -2.17 -16.84 14.98
C PHE A 484 -2.48 -15.63 15.88
N GLY A 485 -3.76 -15.33 16.12
CA GLY A 485 -4.16 -14.19 16.95
C GLY A 485 -3.77 -12.84 16.37
N VAL A 486 -3.57 -12.74 15.05
CA VAL A 486 -3.25 -11.48 14.38
C VAL A 486 -4.44 -10.54 14.51
N CYS A 487 -4.18 -9.32 14.97
CA CYS A 487 -5.21 -8.29 15.15
C CYS A 487 -4.75 -6.89 14.68
N PHE A 488 -3.57 -6.79 14.04
CA PHE A 488 -2.94 -5.52 13.73
C PHE A 488 -2.19 -5.60 12.39
N GLU A 489 -2.32 -4.57 11.57
CA GLU A 489 -1.60 -4.46 10.29
C GLU A 489 -0.44 -3.47 10.41
N CYS A 490 0.80 -3.93 10.16
CA CYS A 490 1.98 -3.05 10.19
C CYS A 490 2.02 -2.06 9.01
N PHE A 491 1.34 -2.36 7.90
CA PHE A 491 1.29 -1.50 6.72
C PHE A 491 -0.13 -1.50 6.16
N ALA A 492 -0.88 -0.44 6.41
CA ALA A 492 -2.21 -0.24 5.85
C ALA A 492 -2.52 1.26 5.70
N SER A 493 -3.79 1.55 5.44
CA SER A 493 -4.40 2.86 5.35
C SER A 493 -5.85 2.75 5.86
N PRO A 494 -6.51 3.87 6.18
CA PRO A 494 -7.95 3.86 6.50
C PRO A 494 -8.81 3.20 5.42
N LEU A 495 -8.36 3.26 4.15
CA LEU A 495 -9.08 2.71 3.00
C LEU A 495 -8.96 1.19 2.93
N ASN A 496 -7.77 0.62 3.09
CA ASN A 496 -7.51 -0.81 2.85
C ASN A 496 -7.36 -1.68 4.11
N CYS A 497 -7.39 -1.10 5.32
CA CYS A 497 -7.23 -1.87 6.55
C CYS A 497 -8.32 -2.93 6.75
N TYR A 498 -7.95 -4.09 7.26
CA TYR A 498 -8.86 -5.14 7.67
C TYR A 498 -9.31 -4.94 9.13
N PHE A 499 -8.39 -4.62 10.03
CA PHE A 499 -8.66 -4.33 11.44
C PHE A 499 -8.80 -2.83 11.69
N LYS A 500 -9.45 -2.44 12.80
CA LYS A 500 -9.48 -1.03 13.23
C LYS A 500 -8.16 -0.50 13.81
N GLN A 501 -7.13 -1.35 13.90
CA GLN A 501 -5.81 -1.01 14.39
C GLN A 501 -4.73 -1.40 13.39
N TYR A 502 -3.99 -0.39 12.95
CA TYR A 502 -2.97 -0.53 11.92
C TYR A 502 -1.97 0.62 12.01
N CYS A 503 -0.79 0.45 11.44
CA CYS A 503 0.14 1.52 11.12
C CYS A 503 -0.11 2.00 9.68
N SER A 504 0.07 3.30 9.43
CA SER A 504 -0.08 3.91 8.11
C SER A 504 0.90 5.06 7.92
N ALA A 505 1.14 5.46 6.67
CA ALA A 505 2.15 6.46 6.34
C ALA A 505 1.84 7.88 6.87
N PHE A 506 0.56 8.21 7.11
CA PHE A 506 0.11 9.58 7.35
C PHE A 506 -0.62 9.73 8.69
N ALA A 507 0.12 9.66 9.79
CA ALA A 507 -0.45 9.80 11.13
C ALA A 507 -1.28 11.09 11.33
N ASP A 508 -0.96 12.18 10.64
CA ASP A 508 -1.65 13.47 10.79
C ASP A 508 -3.11 13.47 10.34
N CYS A 509 -3.48 12.61 9.39
CA CYS A 509 -4.85 12.46 8.90
C CYS A 509 -5.45 11.09 9.22
N ASP A 510 -4.65 10.03 9.29
CA ASP A 510 -5.16 8.66 9.42
C ASP A 510 -5.47 8.28 10.87
N SER A 511 -4.92 9.00 11.84
CA SER A 511 -5.14 8.69 13.27
C SER A 511 -6.59 8.88 13.69
N TYR A 512 -7.32 9.81 13.06
CA TYR A 512 -8.77 9.94 13.24
C TYR A 512 -9.54 8.69 12.82
N PHE A 513 -8.94 7.82 12.00
CA PHE A 513 -9.53 6.59 11.48
C PHE A 513 -8.80 5.33 11.99
N GLY A 514 -8.01 5.43 13.04
CA GLY A 514 -7.41 4.26 13.71
C GLY A 514 -5.93 4.02 13.41
N SER A 515 -5.24 4.89 12.70
CA SER A 515 -3.79 4.72 12.51
C SER A 515 -3.00 4.91 13.80
N ARG A 516 -1.97 4.07 13.99
CA ARG A 516 -0.99 4.12 15.09
C ARG A 516 0.31 4.84 14.69
N GLY A 517 0.35 5.36 13.47
CA GLY A 517 1.47 6.08 12.85
C GLY A 517 2.52 5.18 12.25
#